data_AF-A0A447QEN3-F1
#
_entry.id   AF-A0A447QEN3-F1
#
_cell.length_a   1.000
_cell.length_b   1.000
_cell.length_c   1.000
_cell.angle_alpha   90.00
_cell.angle_beta   90.00
_cell.angle_gamma   90.00
#
_symmetry.space_group_name_H-M   'P 1'
#
loop_
_entity.id
_entity.type
_entity.pdbx_description
1 polymer ?
#
loop_
_entity_poly.entity_id
_entity_poly.type
_entity_poly.pdbx_seq_one_letter_code
_entity_poly.pdbx_strand_id
1 'polypeptide(L)'
;MLALGAGVMMLSCLLGMQLTAEWARQNFWLIQILQAFGQPMMILPILMGSTSVVAPPEGPFASAIFNTVRGFSSVAAGVLVTHFLNRREQFHSHVLVDQLGNRPWLMTAASGDSSSASAPLLPDGSVSSAENLGHFSTLVKHQALILGISDAYLLIIGCALLLVLLTLWLPKRVYPPQTLLPLAPKTSRP
;
A
#
# COMPACT_ATOMS: atom_id res chain seq x y z
N MET A 1 -18.58 10.73 4.52
CA MET A 1 -17.36 11.28 3.89
C MET A 1 -16.15 10.38 4.11
N LEU A 2 -15.75 10.11 5.35
CA LEU A 2 -14.58 9.25 5.63
C LEU A 2 -14.68 7.84 5.02
N ALA A 3 -15.80 7.14 5.23
CA ALA A 3 -16.02 5.81 4.63
C ALA A 3 -16.03 5.84 3.09
N LEU A 4 -16.53 6.93 2.50
CA LEU A 4 -16.57 7.08 1.04
C LEU A 4 -15.16 7.36 0.48
N GLY A 5 -14.35 8.18 1.15
CA GLY A 5 -12.95 8.38 0.82
C GLY A 5 -12.13 7.09 0.94
N ALA A 6 -12.38 6.28 1.99
CA ALA A 6 -11.78 4.96 2.13
C ALA A 6 -12.22 4.00 1.01
N GLY A 7 -13.49 4.06 0.60
CA GLY A 7 -14.01 3.32 -0.56
C GLY A 7 -13.30 3.67 -1.86
N VAL A 8 -13.08 4.95 -2.13
CA VAL A 8 -12.33 5.42 -3.31
C VAL A 8 -10.88 4.93 -3.27
N MET A 9 -10.25 4.91 -2.09
CA MET A 9 -8.89 4.35 -1.95
C MET A 9 -8.83 2.86 -2.18
N MET A 10 -9.77 2.10 -1.62
CA MET A 10 -9.85 0.66 -1.87
C MET A 10 -10.03 0.37 -3.36
N LEU A 11 -10.89 1.13 -4.05
CA LEU A 11 -11.06 1.00 -5.49
C LEU A 11 -9.77 1.30 -6.27
N SER A 12 -9.03 2.35 -5.88
CA SER A 12 -7.72 2.65 -6.47
C SER A 12 -6.73 1.48 -6.30
N CYS A 13 -6.68 0.87 -5.12
CA CYS A 13 -5.82 -0.27 -4.86
C CYS A 13 -6.29 -1.54 -5.60
N LEU A 14 -7.60 -1.76 -5.78
CA LEU A 14 -8.16 -2.87 -6.57
C LEU A 14 -7.86 -2.74 -8.07
N LEU A 15 -7.70 -1.52 -8.57
CA LEU A 15 -7.16 -1.30 -9.91
C LEU A 15 -5.65 -1.57 -9.92
N GLY A 16 -4.93 -1.13 -8.89
CA GLY A 16 -3.48 -1.34 -8.76
C GLY A 16 -3.05 -2.81 -8.65
N MET A 17 -3.86 -3.70 -8.03
CA MET A 17 -3.53 -5.12 -7.95
C MET A 17 -3.49 -5.82 -9.32
N GLN A 18 -4.14 -5.25 -10.35
CA GLN A 18 -4.16 -5.78 -11.72
C GLN A 18 -2.92 -5.35 -12.53
N LEU A 19 -1.87 -4.89 -11.85
CA LEU A 19 -0.61 -4.50 -12.47
C LEU A 19 0.01 -5.69 -13.22
N THR A 20 0.36 -5.45 -14.49
CA THR A 20 1.10 -6.41 -15.33
C THR A 20 2.33 -5.74 -15.96
N ALA A 21 3.20 -6.54 -16.57
CA ALA A 21 4.43 -6.05 -17.23
C ALA A 21 4.16 -5.09 -18.40
N GLU A 22 2.96 -5.12 -18.99
CA GLU A 22 2.58 -4.28 -20.13
C GLU A 22 2.10 -2.89 -19.72
N TRP A 23 1.93 -2.64 -18.42
CA TRP A 23 1.42 -1.36 -17.95
C TRP A 23 2.37 -0.22 -18.27
N ALA A 24 1.82 0.78 -18.97
CA ALA A 24 2.51 2.04 -19.25
C ALA A 24 2.03 3.14 -18.29
N ARG A 25 2.69 4.31 -18.35
CA ARG A 25 2.33 5.49 -17.56
C ARG A 25 0.83 5.81 -17.64
N GLN A 26 0.24 5.61 -18.81
CA GLN A 26 -1.15 5.94 -19.08
C GLN A 26 -2.13 5.21 -18.16
N ASN A 27 -1.84 3.95 -17.83
CA ASN A 27 -2.66 3.10 -16.95
C ASN A 27 -2.72 3.64 -15.51
N PHE A 28 -1.67 4.35 -15.07
CA PHE A 28 -1.60 4.90 -13.71
C PHE A 28 -2.38 6.20 -13.52
N TRP A 29 -2.77 6.92 -14.59
CA TRP A 29 -3.53 8.17 -14.45
C TRP A 29 -4.82 7.96 -13.69
N LEU A 30 -5.56 6.89 -14.00
CA LEU A 30 -6.82 6.60 -13.33
C LEU A 30 -6.60 6.36 -11.83
N ILE A 31 -5.60 5.55 -11.48
CA ILE A 31 -5.22 5.25 -10.10
C ILE A 31 -4.86 6.55 -9.36
N GLN A 32 -4.04 7.41 -9.98
CA GLN A 32 -3.57 8.66 -9.39
C GLN A 32 -4.69 9.67 -9.19
N ILE A 33 -5.63 9.76 -10.14
CA ILE A 33 -6.82 10.62 -10.02
C ILE A 33 -7.69 10.16 -8.84
N LEU A 34 -7.96 8.86 -8.73
CA LEU A 34 -8.73 8.32 -7.59
C LEU A 34 -8.04 8.64 -6.25
N GLN A 35 -6.72 8.52 -6.17
CA GLN A 35 -5.98 8.88 -4.95
C GLN A 35 -6.04 10.38 -4.65
N ALA A 36 -5.91 11.22 -5.68
CA ALA A 36 -5.98 12.68 -5.53
C ALA A 36 -7.31 13.13 -4.91
N PHE A 37 -8.42 12.46 -5.23
CA PHE A 37 -9.70 12.71 -4.59
C PHE A 37 -9.87 11.99 -3.25
N GLY A 38 -9.40 10.74 -3.13
CA GLY A 38 -9.58 9.94 -1.91
C GLY A 38 -8.88 10.54 -0.69
N GLN A 39 -7.67 11.09 -0.85
CA GLN A 39 -6.86 11.61 0.27
C GLN A 39 -7.57 12.76 1.01
N PRO A 40 -7.99 13.86 0.35
CA PRO A 40 -8.68 14.96 1.03
C PRO A 40 -10.03 14.54 1.62
N MET A 41 -10.75 13.61 0.97
CA MET A 41 -12.03 13.09 1.49
C MET A 41 -11.90 12.32 2.80
N MET A 42 -10.72 11.75 3.09
CA MET A 42 -10.41 11.15 4.38
C MET A 42 -9.84 12.15 5.38
N ILE A 43 -8.95 13.06 4.94
CA ILE A 43 -8.26 14.00 5.83
C ILE A 43 -9.21 15.05 6.40
N LEU A 44 -10.09 15.64 5.58
CA LEU A 44 -10.95 16.74 6.02
C LEU A 44 -11.93 16.34 7.15
N PRO A 45 -12.63 15.20 7.09
CA PRO A 45 -13.50 14.76 8.20
C PRO A 45 -12.74 14.48 9.50
N ILE A 46 -11.51 13.97 9.41
CA ILE A 46 -10.66 13.72 10.59
C ILE A 46 -10.29 15.06 11.23
N LEU A 47 -9.86 16.03 10.42
CA LEU A 47 -9.50 17.34 10.92
C LEU A 47 -10.70 18.05 11.55
N MET A 48 -11.87 18.04 10.88
CA MET A 48 -13.09 18.64 11.42
C MET A 48 -13.57 17.97 12.70
N GLY A 49 -13.43 16.65 12.81
CA GLY A 49 -13.70 15.93 14.06
C GLY A 49 -12.74 16.35 15.17
N SER A 50 -11.45 16.45 14.86
CA SER A 50 -10.41 16.81 15.83
C SER A 50 -10.48 18.27 16.28
N THR A 51 -10.79 19.22 15.38
CA THR A 51 -10.83 20.65 15.70
C THR A 51 -12.11 21.08 16.39
N SER A 52 -13.17 20.28 16.35
CA SER A 52 -14.44 20.58 17.04
C SER A 52 -14.31 20.75 18.57
N VAL A 53 -13.20 20.26 19.15
CA VAL A 53 -12.91 20.29 20.59
C VAL A 53 -11.73 21.20 20.96
N VAL A 54 -11.09 21.83 19.97
CA VAL A 54 -9.84 22.60 20.14
C VAL A 54 -10.15 24.09 20.25
N ALA A 55 -9.69 24.75 21.32
CA ALA A 55 -9.84 26.19 21.48
C ALA A 55 -8.93 26.95 20.48
N PRO A 56 -9.30 28.16 20.01
CA PRO A 56 -8.48 28.94 19.06
C PRO A 56 -6.97 29.07 19.41
N PRO A 57 -6.56 29.29 20.68
CA PRO A 57 -5.15 29.35 21.03
C PRO A 57 -4.42 27.99 20.97
N GLU A 58 -5.12 26.87 21.00
CA GLU A 58 -4.55 25.51 20.94
C GLU A 58 -4.30 25.02 19.50
N GLY A 59 -4.74 25.79 18.49
CA GLY A 59 -4.61 25.45 17.07
C GLY A 59 -3.20 25.04 16.61
N PRO A 60 -2.13 25.76 16.98
CA PRO A 60 -0.75 25.38 16.61
C PRO A 60 -0.33 24.00 17.15
N PHE A 61 -0.72 23.67 18.40
CA PHE A 61 -0.38 22.39 19.02
C PHE A 61 -1.17 21.23 18.39
N ALA A 62 -2.45 21.43 18.09
CA ALA A 62 -3.27 20.44 17.39
C ALA A 62 -2.71 20.10 16.00
N SER A 63 -2.29 21.11 15.24
CA SER A 63 -1.65 20.93 13.93
C SER A 63 -0.30 20.21 14.04
N ALA A 64 0.51 20.53 15.05
CA ALA A 64 1.79 19.87 15.29
C ALA A 64 1.63 18.36 15.55
N ILE A 65 0.68 17.98 16.41
CA ILE A 65 0.39 16.56 16.68
C ILE A 65 -0.10 15.85 15.42
N PHE A 66 -1.06 16.43 14.69
CA PHE A 66 -1.60 15.82 13.47
C PHE A 66 -0.52 15.58 12.41
N ASN A 67 0.31 16.60 12.14
CA ASN A 67 1.37 16.49 11.14
C ASN A 67 2.50 15.54 11.57
N THR A 68 2.82 15.48 12.87
CA THR A 68 3.81 14.54 13.40
C THR A 68 3.34 13.10 13.27
N VAL A 69 2.09 12.81 13.65
CA VAL A 69 1.47 11.48 13.49
C VAL A 69 1.41 11.10 12.01
N ARG A 70 1.02 12.03 11.13
CA ARG A 70 1.01 11.80 9.68
C ARG A 70 2.39 11.49 9.13
N GLY A 71 3.41 12.28 9.50
CA GLY A 71 4.79 12.08 9.07
C GLY A 71 5.33 10.72 9.52
N PHE A 72 5.15 10.39 10.79
CA PHE A 72 5.55 9.10 11.35
C PHE A 72 4.82 7.93 10.67
N SER A 73 3.51 8.03 10.50
CA SER A 73 2.70 6.99 9.84
C SER A 73 3.15 6.75 8.40
N SER A 74 3.52 7.81 7.68
CA SER A 74 4.03 7.70 6.31
C SER A 74 5.35 6.92 6.26
N VAL A 75 6.27 7.19 7.18
CA VAL A 75 7.56 6.47 7.24
C VAL A 75 7.34 5.02 7.66
N ALA A 76 6.53 4.79 8.70
CA ALA A 76 6.21 3.44 9.17
C ALA A 76 5.54 2.58 8.08
N ALA A 77 4.57 3.15 7.36
CA ALA A 77 3.93 2.49 6.22
C ALA A 77 4.92 2.21 5.09
N GLY A 78 5.79 3.17 4.76
CA GLY A 78 6.82 3.01 3.73
C GLY A 78 7.80 1.88 4.05
N VAL A 79 8.28 1.79 5.30
CA VAL A 79 9.15 0.70 5.76
C VAL A 79 8.43 -0.65 5.69
N LEU A 80 7.19 -0.72 6.18
CA LEU A 80 6.40 -1.95 6.15
C LEU A 80 6.20 -2.46 4.72
N VAL A 81 5.76 -1.59 3.81
CA VAL A 81 5.52 -1.96 2.40
C VAL A 81 6.82 -2.37 1.72
N THR A 82 7.91 -1.64 1.93
CA THR A 82 9.21 -1.96 1.33
C THR A 82 9.74 -3.30 1.84
N HIS A 83 9.66 -3.54 3.15
CA HIS A 83 10.06 -4.81 3.74
C HIS A 83 9.24 -5.98 3.20
N PHE A 84 7.91 -5.81 3.12
CA PHE A 84 7.02 -6.82 2.56
C PHE A 84 7.31 -7.10 1.09
N LEU A 85 7.52 -6.06 0.29
CA LEU A 85 7.83 -6.17 -1.13
C LEU A 85 9.13 -6.95 -1.36
N ASN A 86 10.21 -6.63 -0.61
CA ASN A 86 11.48 -7.34 -0.71
C ASN A 86 11.32 -8.84 -0.37
N ARG A 87 10.51 -9.17 0.64
CA ARG A 87 10.23 -10.57 1.01
C ARG A 87 9.43 -11.29 -0.08
N ARG A 88 8.44 -10.62 -0.69
CA ARG A 88 7.62 -11.18 -1.77
C ARG A 88 8.41 -11.32 -3.07
N GLU A 89 9.26 -10.37 -3.42
CA GLU A 89 10.16 -10.46 -4.57
C GLU A 89 11.08 -11.68 -4.43
N GLN A 90 11.71 -11.87 -3.28
CA GLN A 90 12.55 -13.05 -3.01
C GLN A 90 11.75 -14.34 -3.14
N PHE A 91 10.56 -14.40 -2.52
CA PHE A 91 9.69 -15.57 -2.61
C PHE A 91 9.31 -15.92 -4.05
N HIS A 92 8.82 -14.94 -4.82
CA HIS A 92 8.41 -15.14 -6.21
C HIS A 92 9.60 -15.47 -7.11
N SER A 93 10.77 -14.87 -6.88
CA SER A 93 12.00 -15.22 -7.59
C SER A 93 12.40 -16.67 -7.35
N HIS A 94 12.38 -17.14 -6.10
CA HIS A 94 12.65 -18.54 -5.77
C HIS A 94 11.66 -19.50 -6.43
N VAL A 95 10.35 -19.19 -6.36
CA VAL A 95 9.31 -20.02 -6.96
C VAL A 95 9.43 -20.07 -8.49
N LEU A 96 9.72 -18.93 -9.14
CA LEU A 96 9.91 -18.86 -10.58
C LEU A 96 11.13 -19.68 -11.02
N VAL A 97 12.28 -19.51 -10.37
CA VAL A 97 13.49 -20.27 -10.68
C VAL A 97 13.30 -21.77 -10.44
N ASP A 98 12.62 -22.15 -9.36
CA ASP A 98 12.31 -23.55 -9.06
C ASP A 98 11.41 -24.19 -10.13
N GLN A 99 10.33 -23.51 -10.52
CA GLN A 99 9.44 -23.98 -11.59
C GLN A 99 10.15 -24.08 -12.95
N LEU A 100 11.03 -23.13 -13.24
CA LEU A 100 11.84 -23.10 -14.45
C LEU A 100 12.90 -24.21 -14.45
N GLY A 101 13.54 -24.48 -13.32
CA GLY A 101 14.48 -25.59 -13.13
C GLY A 101 13.81 -26.96 -13.26
N ASN A 102 12.56 -27.10 -12.82
CA ASN A 102 11.77 -28.32 -13.00
C ASN A 102 11.21 -28.48 -14.43
N ARG A 103 11.29 -27.42 -15.26
CA ARG A 103 10.84 -27.39 -16.65
C ARG A 103 11.93 -26.83 -17.57
N PRO A 104 13.09 -27.51 -17.67
CA PRO A 104 14.28 -26.94 -18.31
C PRO A 104 14.05 -26.60 -19.80
N TRP A 105 13.13 -27.29 -20.48
CA TRP A 105 12.77 -27.01 -21.87
C TRP A 105 12.24 -25.58 -22.11
N LEU A 106 11.74 -24.89 -21.08
CA LEU A 106 11.32 -23.48 -21.17
C LEU A 106 12.51 -22.51 -21.24
N MET A 107 13.68 -22.95 -20.76
CA MET A 107 14.92 -22.17 -20.73
C MET A 107 15.93 -22.64 -21.79
N THR A 108 15.63 -23.72 -22.51
CA THR A 108 16.50 -24.31 -23.53
C THR A 108 16.14 -23.81 -24.92
N ALA A 109 17.11 -23.20 -25.59
CA ALA A 109 16.99 -22.81 -26.99
C ALA A 109 17.10 -24.04 -27.90
N ALA A 110 16.43 -23.98 -29.06
CA ALA A 110 16.47 -25.08 -30.03
C ALA A 110 17.86 -25.26 -30.68
N SER A 111 18.63 -24.17 -30.80
CA SER A 111 20.00 -24.15 -31.34
C SER A 111 20.76 -22.95 -30.77
N GLY A 112 22.10 -22.93 -30.93
CA GLY A 112 22.94 -21.81 -30.49
C GLY A 112 22.53 -20.47 -31.12
N ASP A 113 22.15 -20.49 -32.40
CA ASP A 113 21.68 -19.29 -33.12
C ASP A 113 20.31 -18.79 -32.63
N SER A 114 19.51 -19.67 -32.01
CA SER A 114 18.20 -19.34 -31.45
C SER A 114 18.28 -18.95 -29.95
N SER A 115 19.48 -18.90 -29.38
CA SER A 115 19.66 -18.58 -27.97
C SER A 115 19.33 -17.11 -27.68
N SER A 116 18.70 -16.86 -26.54
CA SER A 116 18.20 -15.54 -26.18
C SER A 116 18.17 -15.35 -24.67
N ALA A 117 17.87 -14.13 -24.23
CA ALA A 117 17.71 -13.81 -22.81
C ALA A 117 16.61 -14.63 -22.11
N SER A 118 15.59 -15.11 -22.81
CA SER A 118 14.54 -15.96 -22.23
C SER A 118 14.88 -17.45 -22.27
N ALA A 119 15.75 -17.87 -23.20
CA ALA A 119 16.22 -19.24 -23.36
C ALA A 119 17.77 -19.29 -23.35
N PRO A 120 18.39 -19.14 -22.18
CA PRO A 120 19.86 -19.04 -22.06
C PRO A 120 20.60 -20.38 -22.15
N LEU A 121 19.90 -21.53 -22.11
CA LEU A 121 20.53 -22.86 -22.18
C LEU A 121 20.54 -23.40 -23.61
N LEU A 122 21.59 -24.12 -23.98
CA LEU A 122 21.68 -24.87 -25.23
C LEU A 122 21.03 -26.27 -25.08
N PRO A 123 20.74 -26.97 -26.19
CA PRO A 123 20.19 -28.33 -26.16
C PRO A 123 21.03 -29.36 -25.39
N ASP A 124 22.34 -29.10 -25.26
CA ASP A 124 23.29 -29.92 -24.50
C ASP A 124 23.29 -29.60 -22.98
N GLY A 125 22.48 -28.64 -22.55
CA GLY A 125 22.39 -28.17 -21.17
C GLY A 125 23.49 -27.18 -20.77
N SER A 126 24.38 -26.81 -21.70
CA SER A 126 25.39 -25.78 -21.46
C SER A 126 24.79 -24.37 -21.56
N VAL A 127 25.47 -23.38 -20.98
CA VAL A 127 25.05 -21.98 -21.03
C VAL A 127 25.48 -21.37 -22.36
N SER A 128 24.54 -20.76 -23.10
CA SER A 128 24.82 -20.09 -24.38
C SER A 128 25.82 -18.95 -24.23
N SER A 129 25.55 -18.01 -23.32
CA SER A 129 26.47 -16.92 -23.00
C SER A 129 26.22 -16.40 -21.57
N ALA A 130 27.28 -15.88 -20.94
CA ALA A 130 27.17 -15.24 -19.63
C ALA A 130 26.25 -14.00 -19.68
N GLU A 131 26.20 -13.32 -20.83
CA GLU A 131 25.31 -12.18 -21.08
C GLU A 131 23.84 -12.60 -21.07
N ASN A 132 23.47 -13.63 -21.85
CA ASN A 132 22.09 -14.15 -21.88
C ASN A 132 21.62 -14.63 -20.51
N LEU A 133 22.52 -15.25 -19.73
CA LEU A 133 22.24 -15.66 -18.35
C LEU A 133 21.98 -14.44 -17.43
N GLY A 134 22.76 -13.37 -17.58
CA GLY A 134 22.56 -12.12 -16.84
C GLY A 134 21.23 -11.44 -17.18
N HIS A 135 20.86 -11.40 -18.46
CA HIS A 135 19.57 -10.88 -18.90
C HIS A 135 18.40 -11.75 -18.40
N PHE A 136 18.54 -13.08 -18.44
CA PHE A 136 17.54 -13.99 -17.89
C PHE A 136 17.28 -13.72 -16.41
N SER A 137 18.33 -13.58 -15.60
CA SER A 137 18.21 -13.24 -14.17
C SER A 137 17.47 -11.92 -13.96
N THR A 138 17.72 -10.94 -14.83
CA THR A 138 17.03 -9.64 -14.79
C THR A 138 15.54 -9.77 -15.11
N LEU A 139 15.18 -10.59 -16.11
CA LEU A 139 13.77 -10.85 -16.46
C LEU A 139 13.02 -11.55 -15.32
N VAL A 140 13.63 -12.55 -14.69
CA VAL A 140 13.04 -13.27 -13.55
C VAL A 140 12.81 -12.31 -12.37
N LYS A 141 13.79 -11.47 -12.05
CA LYS A 141 13.65 -10.45 -11.00
C LYS A 141 12.55 -9.44 -11.32
N HIS A 142 12.47 -8.98 -12.56
CA HIS A 142 11.42 -8.06 -13.00
C HIS A 142 10.03 -8.66 -12.83
N GLN A 143 9.84 -9.91 -13.25
CA GLN A 143 8.57 -10.61 -13.10
C GLN A 143 8.22 -10.85 -11.62
N ALA A 144 9.20 -11.25 -10.80
CA ALA A 144 9.02 -11.43 -9.37
C ALA A 144 8.61 -10.13 -8.65
N LEU A 145 9.18 -9.00 -9.07
CA LEU A 145 8.83 -7.68 -8.56
C LEU A 145 7.40 -7.31 -8.92
N ILE A 146 6.95 -7.52 -10.17
CA ILE A 146 5.56 -7.22 -10.57
C ILE A 146 4.56 -8.02 -9.73
N LEU A 147 4.81 -9.32 -9.55
CA LEU A 147 3.99 -10.18 -8.69
C LEU A 147 4.00 -9.72 -7.23
N GLY A 148 5.17 -9.31 -6.72
CA GLY A 148 5.31 -8.75 -5.38
C GLY A 148 4.56 -7.43 -5.18
N ILE A 149 4.53 -6.54 -6.19
CA ILE A 149 3.75 -5.30 -6.13
C ILE A 149 2.25 -5.60 -6.10
N SER A 150 1.78 -6.58 -6.89
CA SER A 150 0.38 -7.02 -6.86
C SER A 150 -0.01 -7.50 -5.45
N ASP A 151 0.83 -8.31 -4.81
CA ASP A 151 0.65 -8.73 -3.41
C ASP A 151 0.65 -7.56 -2.42
N ALA A 152 1.49 -6.55 -2.66
CA ALA A 152 1.55 -5.36 -1.82
C ALA A 152 0.25 -4.53 -1.89
N TYR A 153 -0.39 -4.42 -3.06
CA TYR A 153 -1.71 -3.79 -3.18
C TYR A 153 -2.77 -4.53 -2.37
N LEU A 154 -2.77 -5.87 -2.38
CA LEU A 154 -3.67 -6.68 -1.54
C LEU A 154 -3.43 -6.45 -0.04
N LEU A 155 -2.16 -6.34 0.39
CA LEU A 155 -1.82 -6.00 1.76
C LEU A 155 -2.38 -4.63 2.16
N ILE A 156 -2.23 -3.61 1.30
CA ILE A 156 -2.73 -2.26 1.56
C ILE A 156 -4.26 -2.25 1.66
N ILE A 157 -4.96 -3.00 0.79
CA ILE A 157 -6.42 -3.17 0.86
C ILE A 157 -6.82 -3.81 2.21
N GLY A 158 -6.11 -4.86 2.62
CA GLY A 158 -6.34 -5.51 3.92
C GLY A 158 -6.18 -4.55 5.10
N CYS A 159 -5.11 -3.75 5.12
CA CYS A 159 -4.89 -2.71 6.12
C CYS A 159 -5.99 -1.63 6.10
N ALA A 160 -6.40 -1.17 4.92
CA ALA A 160 -7.48 -0.19 4.78
C ALA A 160 -8.81 -0.73 5.31
N LEU A 161 -9.17 -1.97 4.96
CA LEU A 161 -10.36 -2.64 5.48
C LEU A 161 -10.32 -2.80 7.00
N LEU A 162 -9.18 -3.20 7.55
CA LEU A 162 -8.99 -3.31 9.00
C LEU A 162 -9.22 -1.97 9.70
N LEU A 163 -8.68 -0.88 9.16
CA LEU A 163 -8.87 0.47 9.72
C LEU A 163 -10.33 0.92 9.63
N VAL A 164 -11.00 0.68 8.51
CA VAL A 164 -12.43 0.99 8.38
C VAL A 164 -13.25 0.18 9.40
N LEU A 165 -12.98 -1.12 9.53
CA LEU A 165 -13.67 -1.97 10.50
C LEU A 165 -13.41 -1.50 11.94
N LEU A 166 -12.18 -1.12 12.26
CA LEU A 166 -11.82 -0.56 13.56
C LEU A 166 -12.60 0.72 13.87
N THR A 167 -12.79 1.61 12.89
CA THR A 167 -13.59 2.84 13.08
C THR A 167 -15.08 2.55 13.30
N LEU A 168 -15.61 1.48 12.72
CA LEU A 168 -16.98 1.04 12.95
C LEU A 168 -17.15 0.35 14.30
N TRP A 169 -16.11 -0.37 14.74
CA TRP A 169 -16.14 -1.13 15.99
C TRP A 169 -15.90 -0.27 17.24
N LEU A 170 -15.16 0.84 17.11
CA LEU A 170 -14.92 1.74 18.22
C LEU A 170 -16.25 2.33 18.74
N PRO A 171 -16.61 2.11 20.02
CA PRO A 171 -17.86 2.62 20.56
C PRO A 171 -17.86 4.15 20.54
N LYS A 172 -18.95 4.76 20.06
CA LYS A 172 -19.24 6.19 20.25
C LYS A 172 -19.48 6.49 21.73
N ARG A 173 -18.43 6.52 22.56
CA ARG A 173 -18.48 7.09 23.92
C ARG A 173 -17.82 8.45 23.92
N VAL A 174 -18.48 9.41 23.29
CA VAL A 174 -18.27 10.82 23.61
C VAL A 174 -19.15 11.10 24.82
N TYR A 175 -18.64 10.86 26.03
CA TYR A 175 -19.25 11.47 27.20
C TYR A 175 -18.96 12.98 27.10
N PRO A 176 -19.99 13.84 27.09
CA PRO A 176 -19.75 15.28 27.17
C PRO A 176 -18.97 15.57 28.46
N PRO A 177 -17.98 16.48 28.44
CA PRO A 177 -17.29 16.88 29.65
C PRO A 177 -18.32 17.41 30.63
N GLN A 178 -18.54 16.69 31.73
CA GLN A 178 -19.36 17.18 32.83
C GLN A 178 -18.59 18.34 33.47
N THR A 179 -19.00 19.57 33.17
CA THR A 179 -18.59 20.71 34.00
C THR A 179 -19.18 20.46 35.39
N LEU A 180 -18.32 20.16 36.35
CA LEU A 180 -18.66 20.20 37.78
C LEU A 180 -18.94 21.67 38.12
N LEU A 181 -20.11 22.18 37.77
CA LEU A 181 -20.63 23.44 38.31
C LEU A 181 -21.09 23.14 39.74
N PRO A 182 -20.49 23.77 40.77
CA PRO A 182 -21.07 23.74 42.10
C PRO A 182 -22.47 24.35 42.01
N LEU A 183 -23.51 23.60 42.38
CA LEU A 183 -24.86 24.13 42.54
C LEU A 183 -24.79 25.30 43.53
N ALA A 184 -24.89 26.53 43.04
CA ALA A 184 -25.04 27.70 43.89
C ALA A 184 -26.30 27.51 44.76
N PRO A 185 -26.25 27.70 46.09
CA PRO A 185 -27.40 27.53 46.96
C PRO A 185 -28.53 28.46 46.50
N LYS A 186 -29.74 27.91 46.34
CA LYS A 186 -30.96 28.71 46.15
C LYS A 186 -31.09 29.68 47.33
N THR A 187 -30.86 30.95 47.07
CA THR A 187 -31.23 32.02 47.99
C THR A 187 -32.74 32.10 48.05
N SER A 188 -33.34 31.56 49.12
CA SER A 188 -34.69 31.92 49.52
C SER A 188 -34.66 33.38 49.95
N ARG A 189 -35.24 34.26 49.13
CA ARG A 189 -35.56 35.66 49.49
C ARG A 189 -36.98 35.72 50.07
N PRO A 190 -37.26 36.76 50.87
CA PRO A 190 -37.71 36.70 52.27
C PRO A 190 -39.18 36.34 52.47
#